data_AF-A0A355RJ02-F1
#
_entry.id   AF-A0A355RJ02-F1
#
_cell.length_a   1.000
_cell.length_b   1.000
_cell.length_c   1.000
_cell.angle_alpha   90.00
_cell.angle_beta   90.00
_cell.angle_gamma   90.00
#
_symmetry.space_group_name_H-M   'P 1'
#
loop_
_entity.id
_entity.type
_entity.pdbx_description
1 polymer ?
#
loop_
_entity_poly.entity_id
_entity_poly.type
_entity_poly.pdbx_seq_one_letter_code
_entity_poly.pdbx_strand_id
1 'polypeptide(L)'
;FQNAGFNAKAFENINTLIWEKFLCNVTFSAPCTVYEQTVGALMADPDHWMVALAAMQEAYRLGQAKNIEFSFEDPVAYVTAFGAQMPNARPSMLLDFLAKKPSELDAINGMVPLLSKEFDLPTPVNDDLVAKVRLKEASFIG
;
A
#
# COMPACT_ATOMS: atom_id res chain seq x y z
N PHE A 1 10.45 -26.82 -13.75
CA PHE A 1 9.53 -25.84 -14.38
C PHE A 1 10.30 -24.90 -15.31
N GLN A 2 10.86 -25.41 -16.42
CA GLN A 2 11.73 -24.62 -17.32
C GLN A 2 11.36 -24.78 -18.81
N ASN A 3 10.11 -25.17 -19.11
CA ASN A 3 9.63 -25.43 -20.48
C ASN A 3 8.36 -24.64 -20.86
N ALA A 4 8.12 -23.51 -20.21
CA ALA A 4 7.30 -22.45 -20.77
C ALA A 4 8.20 -21.21 -20.74
N GLY A 5 8.23 -20.40 -21.80
CA GLY A 5 9.18 -19.28 -22.03
C GLY A 5 9.09 -18.11 -21.04
N PHE A 6 8.91 -18.39 -19.76
CA PHE A 6 9.02 -17.46 -18.66
C PHE A 6 10.49 -17.35 -18.27
N ASN A 7 11.05 -16.15 -18.39
CA ASN A 7 12.28 -15.77 -17.73
C ASN A 7 12.03 -15.73 -16.21
N ALA A 8 11.96 -16.91 -15.59
CA ALA A 8 11.99 -17.05 -14.15
C ALA A 8 13.44 -16.80 -13.70
N LYS A 9 13.79 -15.53 -13.48
CA LYS A 9 14.96 -15.22 -12.64
C LYS A 9 14.60 -15.72 -11.25
N ALA A 10 15.36 -16.69 -10.75
CA ALA A 10 15.31 -17.06 -9.34
C ALA A 10 15.73 -15.81 -8.55
N PHE A 11 14.76 -15.04 -8.07
CA PHE A 11 15.03 -13.90 -7.20
C PHE A 11 15.42 -14.48 -5.85
N GLU A 12 16.72 -14.43 -5.53
CA GLU A 12 17.27 -14.88 -4.24
C GLU A 12 16.64 -14.14 -3.06
N ASN A 13 15.88 -13.05 -3.29
CA ASN A 13 15.17 -12.33 -2.25
C ASN A 13 13.73 -11.94 -2.65
N ILE A 14 12.88 -12.95 -2.90
CA ILE A 14 11.45 -12.75 -3.20
C ILE A 14 10.75 -11.95 -2.10
N ASN A 15 11.19 -12.07 -0.84
CA ASN A 15 10.63 -11.34 0.29
C ASN A 15 10.84 -9.83 0.14
N THR A 16 12.05 -9.37 -0.22
CA THR A 16 12.32 -7.95 -0.49
C THR A 16 11.35 -7.41 -1.54
N LEU A 17 11.24 -8.06 -2.70
CA LEU A 17 10.36 -7.58 -3.76
C LEU A 17 8.89 -7.51 -3.34
N ILE A 18 8.42 -8.51 -2.58
CA ILE A 18 7.06 -8.52 -2.03
C ILE A 18 6.87 -7.32 -1.10
N TRP A 19 7.79 -7.08 -0.18
CA TRP A 19 7.69 -6.00 0.79
C TRP A 19 7.81 -4.61 0.16
N GLU A 20 8.71 -4.43 -0.78
CA GLU A 20 8.84 -3.16 -1.51
C GLU A 20 7.58 -2.83 -2.30
N LYS A 21 6.99 -3.84 -2.97
CA LYS A 21 5.69 -3.69 -3.63
C LYS A 21 4.57 -3.43 -2.63
N PHE A 22 4.61 -4.10 -1.48
CA PHE A 22 3.65 -3.91 -0.39
C PHE A 22 3.68 -2.47 0.13
N LEU A 23 4.86 -1.86 0.30
CA LEU A 23 4.96 -0.44 0.69
C LEU A 23 4.31 0.49 -0.33
N CYS A 24 4.55 0.30 -1.62
CA CYS A 24 3.86 1.06 -2.66
C CYS A 24 2.34 0.88 -2.58
N ASN A 25 1.87 -0.35 -2.40
CA ASN A 25 0.45 -0.63 -2.28
C ASN A 25 -0.17 0.04 -1.03
N VAL A 26 0.47 -0.05 0.14
CA VAL A 26 0.02 0.62 1.37
C VAL A 26 -0.06 2.13 1.18
N THR A 27 0.93 2.72 0.49
CA THR A 27 1.01 4.16 0.22
C THR A 27 -0.16 4.65 -0.64
N PHE A 28 -0.54 3.89 -1.67
CA PHE A 28 -1.49 4.39 -2.67
C PHE A 28 -2.89 3.79 -2.55
N SER A 29 -3.05 2.52 -2.16
CA SER A 29 -4.34 1.83 -2.25
C SER A 29 -5.42 2.47 -1.36
N ALA A 30 -5.28 2.38 -0.02
CA ALA A 30 -6.28 2.98 0.87
C ALA A 30 -6.31 4.52 0.77
N PRO A 31 -5.18 5.27 0.74
CA PRO A 31 -5.23 6.72 0.61
C PRO A 31 -5.93 7.22 -0.65
N CYS A 32 -5.61 6.69 -1.85
CA CYS A 32 -6.33 7.07 -3.07
C CYS A 32 -7.83 6.73 -2.99
N THR A 33 -8.19 5.65 -2.29
CA THR A 33 -9.60 5.25 -2.10
C THR A 33 -10.34 6.17 -1.14
N VAL A 34 -9.70 6.57 -0.04
CA VAL A 34 -10.27 7.48 0.96
C VAL A 34 -10.51 8.87 0.36
N TYR A 35 -9.52 9.39 -0.37
CA TYR A 35 -9.58 10.74 -0.95
C TYR A 35 -10.15 10.76 -2.38
N GLU A 36 -10.42 9.60 -2.97
CA GLU A 36 -10.94 9.43 -4.33
C GLU A 36 -10.06 10.11 -5.40
N GLN A 37 -8.74 10.01 -5.21
CA GLN A 37 -7.73 10.67 -6.03
C GLN A 37 -6.94 9.67 -6.87
N THR A 38 -6.41 10.12 -8.01
CA THR A 38 -5.34 9.38 -8.71
C THR A 38 -4.04 9.47 -7.92
N VAL A 39 -3.07 8.61 -8.24
CA VAL A 39 -1.73 8.61 -7.62
C VAL A 39 -1.09 10.00 -7.64
N GLY A 40 -1.11 10.68 -8.79
CA GLY A 40 -0.52 12.00 -8.93
C GLY A 40 -1.29 13.10 -8.20
N ALA A 41 -2.63 13.01 -8.14
CA ALA A 41 -3.45 13.96 -7.39
C ALA A 41 -3.23 13.81 -5.88
N LEU A 42 -3.08 12.58 -5.38
CA LEU A 42 -2.73 12.30 -3.99
C LEU A 42 -1.37 12.92 -3.64
N MET A 43 -0.36 12.72 -4.48
CA MET A 43 1.00 13.25 -4.27
C MET A 43 1.08 14.78 -4.37
N ALA A 44 0.19 15.40 -5.14
CA ALA A 44 0.16 16.86 -5.32
C ALA A 44 -0.52 17.60 -4.16
N ASP A 45 -1.29 16.90 -3.32
CA ASP A 45 -1.93 17.44 -2.13
C ASP A 45 -1.04 17.19 -0.90
N PRO A 46 -0.45 18.22 -0.28
CA PRO A 46 0.50 18.04 0.83
C PRO A 46 -0.10 17.33 2.04
N ASP A 47 -1.37 17.59 2.36
CA ASP A 47 -2.02 17.04 3.54
C ASP A 47 -2.35 15.56 3.32
N HIS A 48 -2.87 15.22 2.14
CA HIS A 48 -3.18 13.82 1.81
C HIS A 48 -1.90 13.00 1.60
N TRP A 49 -0.87 13.60 0.99
CA TRP A 49 0.41 12.94 0.79
C TRP A 49 1.10 12.61 2.11
N MET A 50 1.03 13.52 3.09
CA MET A 50 1.55 13.27 4.43
C MET A 50 0.88 12.05 5.09
N VAL A 51 -0.44 11.89 4.94
CA VAL A 51 -1.17 10.71 5.46
C VAL A 51 -0.72 9.42 4.75
N ALA A 52 -0.59 9.46 3.43
CA ALA A 52 -0.11 8.32 2.65
C ALA A 52 1.31 7.88 3.05
N LEU A 53 2.22 8.84 3.25
CA LEU A 53 3.57 8.57 3.72
C LEU A 53 3.60 8.04 5.15
N ALA A 54 2.75 8.54 6.04
CA ALA A 54 2.68 8.04 7.41
C ALA A 54 2.18 6.58 7.45
N ALA A 55 1.18 6.23 6.63
CA ALA A 55 0.71 4.85 6.49
C ALA A 55 1.82 3.93 5.94
N MET A 56 2.59 4.40 4.97
CA MET A 56 3.74 3.68 4.43
C MET A 56 4.83 3.49 5.49
N GLN A 57 5.15 4.51 6.28
CA GLN A 57 6.17 4.44 7.33
C GLN A 57 5.82 3.42 8.42
N GLU A 58 4.55 3.26 8.75
CA GLU A 58 4.08 2.18 9.62
C GLU A 58 4.41 0.79 9.04
N ALA A 59 4.10 0.57 7.75
CA ALA A 59 4.43 -0.67 7.08
C ALA A 59 5.94 -0.88 6.91
N TYR A 60 6.72 0.18 6.71
CA TYR A 60 8.18 0.11 6.62
C TYR A 60 8.80 -0.31 7.95
N ARG A 61 8.37 0.29 9.07
CA ARG A 61 8.80 -0.10 10.42
C ARG A 61 8.47 -1.57 10.72
N LEU A 62 7.30 -2.04 10.28
CA LEU A 62 6.95 -3.46 10.37
C LEU A 62 7.92 -4.33 9.55
N GLY A 63 8.23 -3.95 8.31
CA GLY A 63 9.22 -4.66 7.50
C GLY A 63 10.60 -4.71 8.15
N GLN A 64 11.05 -3.62 8.77
CA GLN A 64 12.30 -3.58 9.54
C GLN A 64 12.27 -4.54 10.73
N ALA A 65 11.18 -4.57 11.51
CA ALA A 65 11.01 -5.49 12.64
C ALA A 65 11.00 -6.97 12.20
N LYS A 66 10.61 -7.24 10.95
CA LYS A 66 10.66 -8.57 10.32
C LYS A 66 12.00 -8.87 9.64
N ASN A 67 13.02 -8.02 9.83
CA ASN A 67 14.36 -8.15 9.24
C ASN A 67 14.34 -8.22 7.70
N ILE A 68 13.45 -7.47 7.06
CA ILE A 68 13.43 -7.36 5.60
C ILE A 68 14.58 -6.46 5.14
N GLU A 69 15.40 -6.98 4.24
CA GLU A 69 16.47 -6.24 3.58
C GLU A 69 15.89 -5.48 2.39
N PHE A 70 15.54 -4.21 2.59
CA PHE A 70 15.11 -3.34 1.50
C PHE A 70 16.28 -2.96 0.59
N SER A 71 16.04 -2.87 -0.72
CA SER A 71 17.07 -2.49 -1.71
C SER A 71 17.33 -0.98 -1.77
N PHE A 72 16.60 -0.21 -0.95
CA PHE A 72 16.70 1.24 -0.85
C PHE A 72 16.97 1.66 0.59
N GLU A 73 17.52 2.87 0.74
CA GLU A 73 17.75 3.51 2.05
C GLU A 73 16.61 4.45 2.42
N ASP A 74 16.03 5.16 1.44
CA ASP A 74 14.95 6.12 1.65
C ASP A 74 13.61 5.57 1.13
N PRO A 75 12.71 5.12 2.04
CA PRO A 75 11.40 4.61 1.65
C PRO A 75 10.50 5.68 1.01
N VAL A 76 10.65 6.95 1.40
CA VAL A 76 9.85 8.06 0.86
C VAL A 76 10.26 8.32 -0.58
N ALA A 77 11.56 8.43 -0.85
CA ALA A 77 12.05 8.58 -2.22
C ALA A 77 11.63 7.40 -3.11
N TYR A 78 11.69 6.18 -2.58
CA TYR A 78 11.29 4.97 -3.30
C TYR A 78 9.82 5.01 -3.74
N VAL A 79 8.87 5.22 -2.80
CA VAL A 79 7.44 5.22 -3.16
C VAL A 79 7.04 6.45 -3.97
N THR A 80 7.72 7.58 -3.78
CA THR A 80 7.55 8.79 -4.61
C THR A 80 7.95 8.52 -6.06
N ALA A 81 9.11 7.91 -6.28
CA ALA A 81 9.59 7.54 -7.62
C ALA A 81 8.69 6.50 -8.29
N PHE A 82 8.13 5.56 -7.52
CA PHE A 82 7.12 4.63 -8.01
C PHE A 82 5.86 5.35 -8.48
N GLY A 83 5.30 6.25 -7.65
CA GLY A 83 4.07 6.97 -7.98
C GLY A 83 4.22 7.91 -9.18
N ALA A 84 5.38 8.57 -9.31
CA ALA A 84 5.70 9.48 -10.41
C ALA A 84 5.69 8.80 -11.79
N GLN A 85 5.86 7.48 -11.87
CA GLN A 85 5.76 6.74 -13.13
C GLN A 85 4.32 6.59 -13.63
N MET A 86 3.33 6.81 -12.77
CA MET A 86 1.92 6.53 -13.05
C MET A 86 0.96 7.57 -12.44
N PRO A 87 1.15 8.88 -12.68
CA PRO A 87 0.39 9.94 -12.01
C PRO A 87 -1.12 9.90 -12.27
N ASN A 88 -1.54 9.36 -13.41
CA ASN A 88 -2.95 9.23 -13.78
C ASN A 88 -3.58 7.90 -13.35
N ALA A 89 -2.80 7.00 -12.75
CA ALA A 89 -3.30 5.69 -12.33
C ALA A 89 -4.27 5.82 -11.14
N ARG A 90 -5.26 4.95 -11.15
CA ARG A 90 -6.12 4.65 -10.01
C ARG A 90 -5.74 3.26 -9.51
N PRO A 91 -5.35 3.09 -8.24
CA PRO A 91 -5.11 1.77 -7.67
C PRO A 91 -6.35 0.87 -7.79
N SER A 92 -6.16 -0.45 -7.84
CA SER A 92 -7.22 -1.46 -7.91
C SER A 92 -8.29 -1.27 -6.83
N MET A 93 -7.88 -1.00 -5.58
CA MET A 93 -8.81 -0.70 -4.48
C MET A 93 -9.75 0.48 -4.77
N LEU A 94 -9.24 1.55 -5.40
CA LEU A 94 -10.08 2.68 -5.82
C LEU A 94 -11.00 2.29 -6.97
N LEU A 95 -10.53 1.47 -7.91
CA LEU A 95 -11.37 0.96 -9.01
C LEU A 95 -12.51 0.07 -8.49
N ASP A 96 -12.23 -0.80 -7.52
CA ASP A 96 -13.24 -1.64 -6.86
C ASP A 96 -14.26 -0.77 -6.12
N PHE A 97 -13.79 0.26 -5.40
CA PHE A 97 -14.67 1.23 -4.74
C PHE A 97 -15.61 1.94 -5.74
N LEU A 98 -15.06 2.45 -6.85
CA LEU A 98 -15.86 3.09 -7.90
C LEU A 98 -16.85 2.13 -8.57
N ALA A 99 -16.51 0.84 -8.62
CA ALA A 99 -17.37 -0.22 -9.13
C ALA A 99 -18.35 -0.77 -8.08
N LYS A 100 -18.36 -0.23 -6.84
CA LYS A 100 -19.14 -0.72 -5.69
C LYS A 100 -18.90 -2.21 -5.39
N LYS A 101 -17.64 -2.64 -5.46
CA LYS A 101 -17.22 -4.01 -5.16
C LYS A 101 -16.33 -4.04 -3.92
N PRO A 102 -16.38 -5.12 -3.11
CA PRO A 102 -15.39 -5.33 -2.06
C PRO A 102 -13.98 -5.31 -2.65
N SER A 103 -13.07 -4.62 -1.99
CA SER A 103 -11.67 -4.51 -2.41
C SER A 103 -10.75 -5.47 -1.66
N GLU A 104 -9.46 -5.40 -2.00
CA GLU A 104 -8.36 -6.10 -1.33
C GLU A 104 -7.87 -5.41 -0.03
N LEU A 105 -8.73 -4.61 0.64
CA LEU A 105 -8.39 -3.82 1.83
C LEU A 105 -7.69 -4.63 2.92
N ASP A 106 -8.28 -5.76 3.31
CA ASP A 106 -7.76 -6.59 4.40
C ASP A 106 -6.42 -7.26 4.04
N ALA A 107 -6.12 -7.42 2.75
CA ALA A 107 -4.87 -8.00 2.27
C ALA A 107 -3.74 -6.96 2.12
N ILE A 108 -4.05 -5.66 2.07
CA ILE A 108 -3.07 -4.57 1.93
C ILE A 108 -2.98 -3.77 3.21
N ASN A 109 -3.77 -2.70 3.35
CA ASN A 109 -3.66 -1.79 4.49
C ASN A 109 -4.16 -2.43 5.79
N GLY A 110 -5.13 -3.35 5.72
CA GLY A 110 -5.59 -4.12 6.88
C GLY A 110 -4.57 -5.13 7.41
N MET A 111 -3.58 -5.51 6.59
CA MET A 111 -2.52 -6.42 6.99
C MET A 111 -1.48 -5.76 7.90
N VAL A 112 -1.25 -4.45 7.74
CA VAL A 112 -0.28 -3.67 8.53
C VAL A 112 -0.59 -3.72 10.03
N PRO A 113 -1.79 -3.35 10.52
CA PRO A 113 -2.12 -3.44 11.94
C PRO A 113 -2.20 -4.88 12.43
N LEU A 114 -2.63 -5.83 11.58
CA LEU A 114 -2.72 -7.23 11.96
C LEU A 114 -1.35 -7.81 12.33
N LEU A 115 -0.36 -7.64 11.44
CA LEU A 115 1.00 -8.16 11.64
C LEU A 115 1.79 -7.37 12.67
N SER A 116 1.51 -6.07 12.83
CA SER A 116 2.21 -5.20 13.77
C SER A 116 1.96 -5.55 15.24
N LYS A 117 0.87 -6.27 15.54
CA LYS A 117 0.55 -6.76 16.90
C LYS A 117 1.62 -7.70 17.46
N GLU A 118 2.27 -8.49 16.61
CA GLU A 118 3.33 -9.42 17.03
C GLU A 118 4.59 -8.69 17.53
N PHE A 119 4.73 -7.41 17.17
CA PHE A 119 5.90 -6.58 17.44
C PHE A 119 5.59 -5.35 18.31
N ASP A 120 4.37 -5.25 18.85
CA ASP A 120 3.87 -4.09 19.60
C ASP A 120 4.07 -2.74 18.88
N LEU A 121 3.96 -2.75 17.54
CA LEU A 121 4.14 -1.55 16.73
C LEU A 121 2.80 -0.82 16.53
N PRO A 122 2.71 0.48 16.90
CA PRO A 122 1.50 1.26 16.68
C PRO A 122 1.32 1.60 15.20
N THR A 123 0.08 1.43 14.71
CA THR A 123 -0.31 1.65 13.32
C THR A 123 -1.56 2.54 13.16
N PRO A 124 -1.66 3.66 13.90
CA PRO A 124 -2.88 4.48 13.95
C PRO A 124 -3.34 5.00 12.59
N VAL A 125 -2.43 5.25 11.66
CA VAL A 125 -2.79 5.77 10.33
C VAL A 125 -3.41 4.68 9.47
N ASN A 126 -2.83 3.47 9.45
CA ASN A 126 -3.47 2.34 8.76
C ASN A 126 -4.78 1.94 9.44
N ASP A 127 -4.88 1.97 10.77
CA ASP A 127 -6.14 1.71 11.48
C ASP A 127 -7.26 2.66 11.03
N ASP A 128 -6.99 3.96 10.96
CA ASP A 128 -7.93 4.98 10.52
C ASP A 128 -8.30 4.83 9.03
N LEU A 129 -7.31 4.64 8.15
CA LEU A 129 -7.54 4.43 6.72
C LEU A 129 -8.41 3.18 6.47
N VAL A 130 -8.13 2.08 7.17
CA VAL A 130 -8.90 0.83 7.07
C VAL A 130 -10.34 1.06 7.53
N ALA A 131 -10.55 1.75 8.65
CA ALA A 131 -11.89 2.08 9.12
C ALA A 131 -12.68 2.93 8.10
N LYS A 132 -12.02 3.92 7.48
CA LYS A 132 -12.63 4.80 6.47
C LYS A 132 -12.99 4.04 5.18
N VAL A 133 -12.11 3.16 4.69
CA VAL A 133 -12.43 2.35 3.50
C VAL A 133 -13.57 1.39 3.82
N ARG A 134 -13.57 0.71 4.98
CA ARG A 134 -14.70 -0.15 5.38
C ARG A 134 -16.03 0.61 5.45
N LEU A 135 -16.01 1.84 5.97
CA LEU A 135 -17.21 2.70 6.01
C LEU A 135 -17.70 3.02 4.59
N LYS A 136 -16.78 3.37 3.69
CA LYS A 136 -17.08 3.60 2.26
C LYS A 136 -17.68 2.35 1.62
N GLU A 137 -17.09 1.17 1.81
CA GLU A 137 -17.58 -0.08 1.22
C GLU A 137 -18.92 -0.55 1.80
N ALA A 138 -19.17 -0.32 3.09
CA ALA A 138 -20.47 -0.62 3.71
C ALA A 138 -21.63 0.15 3.05
N SER A 139 -21.34 1.29 2.41
CA SER A 139 -22.35 2.09 1.71
C SER A 139 -22.75 1.53 0.34
N PHE A 140 -22.09 0.48 -0.17
CA PHE A 140 -22.44 -0.14 -1.45
C PHE A 140 -23.78 -0.87 -1.43
N ILE A 141 -24.20 -1.31 -0.24
CA ILE A 141 -25.50 -1.95 -0.03
C ILE A 141 -26.49 -0.84 0.32
N GLY A 142 -26.93 -0.14 -0.72
CA GLY A 142 -27.94 0.91 -0.72
C GLY A 142 -28.55 1.05 -2.11
#